data_AF-A0A2M8Q9E2-F1
#
_entry.id   AF-A0A2M8Q9E2-F1
#
_cell.length_a   1.000
_cell.length_b   1.000
_cell.length_c   1.000
_cell.angle_alpha   90.00
_cell.angle_beta   90.00
_cell.angle_gamma   90.00
#
_symmetry.space_group_name_H-M   'P 1'
#
loop_
_entity.id
_entity.type
_entity.pdbx_description
1 polymer ?
#
loop_
_entity_poly.entity_id
_entity_poly.type
_entity_poly.pdbx_seq_one_letter_code
_entity_poly.pdbx_strand_id
1 'polypeptide(L)'
;MDIGQLFHNLFFDYTLRTVALGAAILGVVSGALGAFAVLRRQSLLGDAISHAALPGIVIAFLLTRSREPVVFLLGALAAGWAATLSIAAITRTTRIKDDSALGLVLSVFFGFG
;
A
#
# COMPACT_ATOMS: atom_id res chain seq x y z
N MET A 1 32.80 -5.08 4.48
CA MET A 1 31.88 -5.07 5.65
C MET A 1 31.86 -6.48 6.18
N ASP A 2 32.44 -6.73 7.35
CA ASP A 2 32.43 -8.05 7.96
C ASP A 2 31.04 -8.37 8.52
N ILE A 3 30.58 -9.61 8.32
CA ILE A 3 29.28 -10.09 8.79
C ILE A 3 29.16 -9.91 10.32
N GLY A 4 30.28 -10.05 11.05
CA GLY A 4 30.34 -9.81 12.49
C GLY A 4 30.08 -8.36 12.90
N GLN A 5 30.53 -7.37 12.12
CA GLN A 5 30.23 -5.96 12.38
C GLN A 5 28.77 -5.64 12.09
N LEU A 6 28.16 -6.28 11.08
CA LEU A 6 26.74 -6.11 10.78
C LEU A 6 25.87 -6.59 11.95
N PHE A 7 26.17 -7.77 12.52
CA PHE A 7 25.45 -8.28 13.69
C PHE A 7 25.62 -7.38 14.91
N HIS A 8 26.84 -6.88 15.16
CA HIS A 8 27.06 -5.93 16.25
C HIS A 8 26.23 -4.64 16.06
N ASN A 9 26.28 -4.04 14.88
CA ASN A 9 25.54 -2.83 14.57
C ASN A 9 24.01 -3.05 14.60
N LEU A 10 23.53 -4.25 14.26
CA LEU A 10 22.10 -4.59 14.35
C LEU A 10 21.57 -4.57 15.79
N PHE A 11 22.39 -4.96 16.76
CA PHE A 11 22.01 -5.00 18.17
C PHE A 11 22.29 -3.68 18.92
N PHE A 12 23.39 -3.00 18.59
CA PHE A 12 23.87 -1.84 19.34
C PHE A 12 23.50 -0.49 18.71
N ASP A 13 23.20 -0.45 17.41
CA ASP A 13 22.83 0.79 16.72
C ASP A 13 21.30 0.96 16.67
N TYR A 14 20.80 2.04 17.29
CA TYR A 14 19.38 2.32 17.43
C TYR A 14 18.67 2.47 16.07
N THR A 15 19.34 3.12 15.12
CA THR A 15 18.77 3.42 13.80
C THR A 15 18.63 2.13 12.99
N LEU A 16 19.69 1.32 12.92
CA LEU A 16 19.66 0.05 12.20
C LEU A 16 18.66 -0.93 12.82
N ARG A 17 18.58 -1.00 14.15
CA ARG A 17 17.62 -1.87 14.83
C ARG A 17 16.18 -1.49 14.48
N THR A 18 15.85 -0.20 14.51
CA THR A 18 14.49 0.30 14.23
C THR A 18 14.11 0.06 12.77
N VAL A 19 15.00 0.39 11.83
CA VAL A 19 14.73 0.21 10.40
C VAL A 19 14.64 -1.28 10.04
N ALA A 20 15.54 -2.12 10.58
CA ALA A 20 15.52 -3.56 10.33
C ALA A 20 14.26 -4.23 10.87
N LEU A 21 13.84 -3.89 12.10
CA LEU A 21 12.58 -4.40 12.66
C LEU A 21 11.36 -3.92 11.85
N GLY A 22 11.32 -2.64 11.49
CA GLY A 22 10.24 -2.09 10.67
C GLY A 22 10.14 -2.77 9.30
N ALA A 23 11.28 -2.92 8.60
CA ALA A 23 11.35 -3.61 7.32
C ALA A 23 10.98 -5.09 7.43
N ALA A 24 11.41 -5.79 8.49
CA ALA A 24 11.06 -7.18 8.73
C ALA A 24 9.54 -7.35 8.92
N ILE A 25 8.91 -6.51 9.75
CA ILE A 25 7.46 -6.54 9.97
C ILE A 25 6.71 -6.24 8.66
N LEU A 26 7.11 -5.18 7.94
CA LEU A 26 6.52 -4.84 6.65
C LEU A 26 6.67 -5.96 5.62
N GLY A 27 7.82 -6.63 5.60
CA GLY A 27 8.10 -7.76 4.71
C GLY A 27 7.24 -8.98 5.02
N VAL A 28 7.09 -9.34 6.30
CA VAL A 28 6.24 -10.46 6.73
C VAL A 28 4.77 -10.19 6.38
N VAL A 29 4.27 -9.00 6.69
CA VAL A 29 2.87 -8.63 6.41
C VAL A 29 2.61 -8.56 4.91
N SER A 30 3.45 -7.87 4.15
CA SER A 30 3.30 -7.72 2.70
C SER A 30 3.47 -9.06 1.97
N GLY A 31 4.38 -9.91 2.41
CA GLY A 31 4.59 -11.25 1.85
C GLY A 31 3.38 -12.16 2.07
N ALA A 32 2.82 -12.18 3.28
CA ALA A 32 1.64 -12.98 3.60
C ALA A 32 0.40 -12.51 2.82
N LEU A 33 0.14 -11.19 2.80
CA LEU A 33 -0.97 -10.62 2.05
C LEU A 33 -0.80 -10.80 0.53
N GLY A 34 0.42 -10.64 0.02
CA GLY A 34 0.75 -10.82 -1.39
C GLY A 34 0.52 -12.26 -1.86
N ALA A 35 0.96 -13.25 -1.09
CA ALA A 35 0.71 -14.66 -1.40
C ALA A 35 -0.80 -14.97 -1.48
N PHE A 36 -1.59 -14.41 -0.56
CA PHE A 36 -3.04 -14.56 -0.58
C PHE A 36 -3.70 -13.86 -1.78
N ALA A 37 -3.25 -12.66 -2.13
CA ALA A 37 -3.74 -11.92 -3.31
C ALA A 37 -3.45 -12.69 -4.61
N VAL A 38 -2.28 -13.32 -4.74
CA VAL A 38 -1.93 -14.16 -5.91
C VAL A 38 -2.85 -15.38 -6.01
N LEU A 39 -3.08 -16.10 -4.90
CA LEU A 39 -3.99 -17.25 -4.89
C LEU A 39 -5.43 -16.87 -5.27
N ARG A 40 -5.84 -15.64 -4.97
CA ARG A 40 -7.14 -15.08 -5.38
C ARG A 40 -7.19 -14.52 -6.80
N ARG A 41 -6.11 -14.63 -7.58
CA ARG A 41 -5.98 -13.98 -8.91
C ARG A 41 -6.16 -12.45 -8.84
N GLN A 42 -5.76 -11.84 -7.74
CA GLN A 42 -5.82 -10.40 -7.51
C GLN A 42 -4.40 -9.83 -7.39
N SER A 43 -3.46 -10.28 -8.22
CA SER A 43 -2.05 -9.85 -8.14
C SER A 43 -1.87 -8.34 -8.35
N LEU A 44 -2.75 -7.72 -9.15
CA LEU A 44 -2.75 -6.27 -9.46
C LEU A 44 -3.43 -5.41 -8.40
N LEU A 45 -4.01 -6.01 -7.34
CA LEU A 45 -4.67 -5.27 -6.27
C LEU A 45 -3.71 -4.34 -5.52
N GLY A 46 -2.47 -4.81 -5.30
CA GLY A 46 -1.43 -4.02 -4.63
C GLY A 46 -1.06 -2.75 -5.40
N ASP A 47 -0.91 -2.86 -6.73
CA ASP A 47 -0.65 -1.71 -7.60
C ASP A 47 -1.82 -0.72 -7.58
N ALA A 48 -3.05 -1.22 -7.72
CA ALA A 48 -4.24 -0.37 -7.71
C ALA A 48 -4.40 0.41 -6.39
N ILE A 49 -4.14 -0.24 -5.24
CA ILE A 49 -4.20 0.42 -3.93
C ILE A 49 -3.08 1.45 -3.78
N SER A 50 -1.87 1.13 -4.24
CA SER A 50 -0.71 2.05 -4.13
C SER A 50 -0.94 3.33 -4.94
N HIS A 51 -1.49 3.21 -6.14
CA HIS A 51 -1.84 4.35 -6.98
C HIS A 51 -3.07 5.12 -6.50
N ALA A 52 -4.01 4.47 -5.81
CA ALA A 52 -5.12 5.14 -5.15
C ALA A 52 -4.69 5.89 -3.88
N ALA A 53 -3.64 5.44 -3.19
CA ALA A 53 -3.18 6.07 -1.95
C ALA A 53 -2.59 7.48 -2.19
N LEU A 54 -1.83 7.68 -3.27
CA LEU A 54 -1.21 8.96 -3.61
C LEU A 54 -2.21 10.14 -3.67
N PRO A 55 -3.28 10.10 -4.47
CA PRO A 55 -4.26 11.19 -4.50
C PRO A 55 -4.96 11.38 -3.15
N GLY A 56 -5.15 10.31 -2.37
CA GLY A 56 -5.69 10.40 -1.00
C GLY A 56 -4.80 11.19 -0.06
N ILE A 57 -3.48 10.96 -0.12
CA ILE A 57 -2.50 11.72 0.68
C ILE A 57 -2.49 13.19 0.26
N VAL A 58 -2.52 13.46 -1.05
CA VAL A 58 -2.55 14.84 -1.57
C VAL A 58 -3.80 15.58 -1.13
N ILE A 59 -4.98 14.97 -1.23
CA ILE A 59 -6.24 15.57 -0.77
C ILE A 59 -6.20 15.84 0.74
N ALA A 60 -5.72 14.88 1.54
CA ALA A 60 -5.62 15.04 2.98
C ALA A 60 -4.67 16.18 3.39
N PHE A 61 -3.56 16.35 2.65
CA PHE A 61 -2.67 17.49 2.82
C PHE A 61 -3.33 18.81 2.45
N LEU A 62 -4.05 18.88 1.33
CA LEU A 62 -4.72 20.11 0.87
C LEU A 62 -5.80 20.59 1.85
N LEU A 63 -6.57 19.66 2.42
CA LEU A 63 -7.63 19.96 3.39
C LEU A 63 -7.08 20.40 4.75
N THR A 64 -6.08 19.69 5.26
CA THR A 64 -5.61 19.89 6.64
C THR A 64 -4.51 20.93 6.73
N ARG A 65 -3.72 21.14 5.65
CA ARG A 65 -2.46 21.93 5.62
C ARG A 65 -1.39 21.50 6.65
N SER A 66 -1.68 20.52 7.49
CA SER A 66 -0.75 19.93 8.45
C SER A 66 0.08 18.81 7.81
N ARG A 67 1.34 18.71 8.23
CA ARG A 67 2.29 17.65 7.80
C ARG A 67 2.35 16.49 8.80
N GLU A 68 1.24 16.27 9.53
CA GLU A 68 1.15 15.20 10.52
C GLU A 68 1.05 13.85 9.82
N PRO A 69 1.91 12.87 10.14
CA PRO A 69 1.90 11.54 9.51
C PRO A 69 0.53 10.84 9.63
N VAL A 70 -0.17 11.09 10.73
CA VAL A 70 -1.50 10.51 11.00
C VAL A 70 -2.53 10.96 9.96
N VAL A 71 -2.47 12.22 9.53
CA VAL A 71 -3.39 12.79 8.53
C VAL A 71 -3.16 12.14 7.17
N PHE A 72 -1.90 11.95 6.78
CA PHE A 72 -1.57 11.26 5.53
C PHE A 72 -1.99 9.80 5.54
N LEU A 73 -1.81 9.13 6.68
CA LEU A 73 -2.26 7.75 6.85
C LEU A 73 -3.79 7.64 6.70
N LEU A 74 -4.56 8.55 7.31
CA LEU A 74 -6.01 8.58 7.17
C LEU A 74 -6.45 8.86 5.73
N GLY A 75 -5.79 9.80 5.04
CA GLY A 75 -6.04 10.08 3.62
C GLY A 75 -5.77 8.89 2.71
N ALA A 76 -4.61 8.25 2.90
CA ALA A 76 -4.23 7.04 2.15
C ALA A 76 -5.21 5.88 2.40
N LEU A 77 -5.61 5.66 3.66
CA LEU A 77 -6.57 4.62 4.03
C LEU A 77 -7.95 4.88 3.41
N ALA A 78 -8.45 6.11 3.47
CA ALA A 78 -9.74 6.46 2.90
C ALA A 78 -9.77 6.26 1.38
N ALA A 79 -8.72 6.69 0.67
CA ALA A 79 -8.63 6.52 -0.78
C ALA A 79 -8.44 5.05 -1.19
N GLY A 80 -7.60 4.29 -0.48
CA GLY A 80 -7.44 2.85 -0.70
C GLY A 80 -8.74 2.08 -0.44
N TRP A 81 -9.50 2.46 0.59
CA TRP A 81 -10.81 1.87 0.85
C TRP A 81 -11.81 2.21 -0.26
N ALA A 82 -11.86 3.45 -0.74
CA ALA A 82 -12.70 3.84 -1.87
C ALA A 82 -12.34 3.05 -3.15
N ALA A 83 -11.04 2.86 -3.43
CA ALA A 83 -10.58 2.09 -4.58
C ALA A 83 -10.99 0.60 -4.48
N THR A 84 -10.78 -0.04 -3.34
CA THR A 84 -11.18 -1.44 -3.12
C THR A 84 -12.69 -1.64 -3.22
N LEU A 85 -13.48 -0.71 -2.68
CA LEU A 85 -14.95 -0.71 -2.83
C LEU A 85 -15.36 -0.57 -4.30
N SER A 86 -14.69 0.30 -5.05
CA SER A 86 -14.95 0.50 -6.48
C SER A 86 -14.66 -0.78 -7.27
N ILE A 87 -13.53 -1.44 -7.01
CA ILE A 87 -13.18 -2.73 -7.62
C ILE A 87 -14.25 -3.78 -7.30
N ALA A 88 -14.63 -3.93 -6.03
CA ALA A 88 -15.63 -4.89 -5.59
C ALA A 88 -17.03 -4.62 -6.17
N ALA A 89 -17.42 -3.35 -6.31
CA ALA A 89 -18.69 -2.97 -6.92
C ALA A 89 -18.72 -3.30 -8.41
N ILE A 90 -17.62 -3.06 -9.13
CA ILE A 90 -17.50 -3.36 -10.56
C ILE A 90 -17.51 -4.88 -10.79
N THR A 91 -16.75 -5.65 -10.03
CA THR A 91 -16.70 -7.11 -10.19
C THR A 91 -18.02 -7.79 -9.82
N ARG A 92 -18.79 -7.22 -8.87
CA ARG A 92 -20.09 -7.77 -8.48
C ARG A 92 -21.25 -7.38 -9.40
N THR A 93 -21.21 -6.17 -9.96
CA THR A 93 -22.31 -5.62 -10.79
C THR A 93 -22.16 -6.00 -12.27
N THR A 94 -20.93 -6.28 -12.70
CA THR A 94 -20.60 -6.41 -14.13
C THR A 94 -19.99 -7.78 -14.44
N ARG A 95 -20.16 -8.26 -15.68
CA ARG A 95 -19.66 -9.57 -16.13
C ARG A 95 -18.17 -9.56 -16.54
N ILE A 96 -17.42 -8.56 -16.06
CA ILE A 96 -16.05 -8.27 -16.47
C ILE A 96 -15.09 -9.11 -15.61
N LYS A 97 -13.98 -9.60 -16.19
CA LYS A 97 -12.92 -10.28 -15.44
C LYS A 97 -12.33 -9.38 -14.36
N ASP A 98 -11.98 -10.00 -13.22
CA ASP A 98 -11.35 -9.33 -12.07
C ASP A 98 -10.11 -8.52 -12.49
N ASP A 99 -9.28 -9.07 -13.37
CA ASP A 99 -8.07 -8.41 -13.90
C ASP A 99 -8.38 -7.08 -14.62
N SER A 100 -9.50 -7.03 -15.37
CA SER A 100 -9.90 -5.83 -16.11
C SER A 100 -10.54 -4.79 -15.20
N ALA A 101 -11.25 -5.21 -14.15
CA ALA A 101 -11.78 -4.30 -13.14
C ALA A 101 -10.64 -3.63 -12.34
N LEU A 102 -9.62 -4.42 -11.98
CA LEU A 102 -8.39 -3.91 -11.35
C LEU A 102 -7.68 -2.89 -12.24
N GLY A 103 -7.50 -3.21 -13.52
CA GLY A 103 -6.88 -2.30 -14.49
C GLY A 103 -7.65 -0.99 -14.70
N LEU A 104 -9.00 -1.05 -14.75
CA LEU A 104 -9.83 0.14 -14.88
C LEU A 104 -9.65 1.08 -13.69
N VAL A 105 -9.77 0.54 -12.47
CA VAL A 105 -9.66 1.35 -11.25
C VAL A 105 -8.25 1.92 -11.11
N LEU A 106 -7.22 1.11 -11.38
CA LEU A 106 -5.83 1.56 -11.45
C LEU A 106 -5.68 2.78 -12.37
N SER A 107 -6.17 2.72 -13.62
CA SER A 107 -6.05 3.83 -14.57
C SER A 107 -6.78 5.10 -14.13
N VAL A 108 -7.96 4.95 -13.49
CA VAL A 108 -8.73 6.11 -13.00
C VAL A 108 -8.00 6.79 -11.85
N PHE A 109 -7.55 6.04 -10.84
CA PHE A 109 -6.83 6.63 -9.71
C PHE A 109 -5.45 7.16 -10.10
N PHE A 110 -4.76 6.49 -11.02
CA PHE A 110 -3.50 6.97 -11.57
C PHE A 110 -3.67 8.25 -12.40
N GLY A 111 -4.77 8.41 -13.14
CA GLY A 111 -5.03 9.65 -13.87
C GLY A 111 -5.49 10.81 -12.97
N PHE A 112 -5.95 10.51 -11.76
CA PHE A 112 -6.44 11.50 -10.81
C PHE A 112 -5.34 12.05 -9.90
N GLY A 113 -4.33 11.23 -9.58
CA GLY A 113 -3.17 11.60 -8.76
C GLY A 113 -1.96 11.99 -9.60
#